data_AF-G0HJX8-F1
#
_entry.id   AF-G0HJX8-F1
#
_cell.length_a   1.000
_cell.length_b   1.000
_cell.length_c   1.000
_cell.angle_alpha   90.00
_cell.angle_beta   90.00
_cell.angle_gamma   90.00
#
_symmetry.space_group_name_H-M   'P 1'
#
loop_
_entity.id
_entity.type
_entity.pdbx_description
1 polymer ?
#
loop_
_entity_poly.entity_id
_entity_poly.type
_entity_poly.pdbx_seq_one_letter_code
_entity_poly.pdbx_strand_id
1 'polypeptide(L)'
;MKVATVKGFSFNVPKRSWWSFYNSPYPAHRLGTAVDVYFPDEALFPFEEGRVVATRRVRTPGYVPVREDYLTIVKVDGFCLKVLHVKPKVVEGEHLTLGDPLGEMVVSGFFSPWSDRHAHFELRPCHDAYRARGAFLMSPILLELVPSLRGDELEVVECTENYCWARPLKTGGRSLTPLTSEGFPIEGGLPHYRYGALFGEKEGVELFGLGLSVGERLSNGVSIFDANFRVLANGKEIRGVGVYCNNPLFKLVGRFEEGEAVKLTFVRP
;
A
#
# COMPACT_ATOMS: atom_id res chain seq x y z
N MET A 1 3.62 15.15 5.83
CA MET A 1 4.89 14.50 6.20
C MET A 1 5.45 13.84 4.96
N LYS A 2 6.76 13.92 4.75
CA LYS A 2 7.43 13.32 3.60
C LYS A 2 7.58 11.82 3.82
N VAL A 3 7.10 11.00 2.88
CA VAL A 3 7.13 9.53 2.99
C VAL A 3 7.95 8.85 1.89
N ALA A 4 8.23 9.57 0.80
CA ALA A 4 9.12 9.12 -0.25
C ALA A 4 9.74 10.30 -1.00
N THR A 5 10.77 10.01 -1.79
CA THR A 5 11.21 10.86 -2.89
C THR A 5 10.97 10.19 -4.24
N VAL A 6 10.72 10.97 -5.28
CA VAL A 6 10.62 10.47 -6.66
C VAL A 6 11.08 11.57 -7.61
N LYS A 7 12.08 11.28 -8.46
CA LYS A 7 12.69 12.27 -9.38
C LYS A 7 13.10 13.60 -8.72
N GLY A 8 13.53 13.57 -7.46
CA GLY A 8 13.91 14.76 -6.69
C GLY A 8 12.76 15.47 -5.95
N PHE A 9 11.51 15.09 -6.22
CA PHE A 9 10.33 15.64 -5.56
C PHE A 9 10.06 14.90 -4.25
N SER A 10 9.55 15.63 -3.25
CA SER A 10 9.08 15.07 -1.98
C SER A 10 7.62 14.66 -2.12
N PHE A 11 7.31 13.39 -1.88
CA PHE A 11 5.94 12.90 -1.81
C PHE A 11 5.44 13.00 -0.37
N ASN A 12 4.43 13.84 -0.16
CA ASN A 12 3.93 14.17 1.17
C ASN A 12 2.50 13.67 1.39
N VAL A 13 2.23 13.15 2.58
CA VAL A 13 0.88 12.74 3.02
C VAL A 13 0.56 13.29 4.42
N PRO A 14 -0.72 13.42 4.82
CA PRO A 14 -1.09 13.74 6.19
C PRO A 14 -0.55 12.72 7.20
N LYS A 15 -0.22 13.16 8.43
CA LYS A 15 0.31 12.26 9.48
C LYS A 15 -0.65 11.13 9.89
N ARG A 16 -1.96 11.38 9.73
CA ARG A 16 -3.04 10.42 10.05
C ARG A 16 -3.31 9.43 8.91
N SER A 17 -2.70 9.64 7.73
CA SER A 17 -2.82 8.72 6.61
C SER A 17 -1.84 7.57 6.76
N TRP A 18 -2.24 6.43 6.22
CA TRP A 18 -1.44 5.23 6.03
C TRP A 18 -1.33 5.00 4.53
N TRP A 19 -0.31 4.26 4.11
CA TRP A 19 -0.03 4.09 2.69
C TRP A 19 0.56 2.72 2.42
N SER A 20 0.63 2.38 1.13
CA SER A 20 1.36 1.23 0.67
C SER A 20 2.08 1.43 -0.64
N PHE A 21 3.33 0.99 -0.70
CA PHE A 21 4.09 0.91 -1.94
C PHE A 21 3.93 -0.46 -2.60
N TYR A 22 3.75 -1.53 -1.83
CA TYR A 22 3.88 -2.90 -2.29
C TYR A 22 2.67 -3.81 -2.03
N ASN A 23 1.59 -3.35 -1.39
CA ASN A 23 0.41 -4.16 -1.07
C ASN A 23 -0.67 -4.12 -2.17
N SER A 24 -0.36 -4.67 -3.35
CA SER A 24 -1.27 -4.69 -4.50
C SER A 24 -0.83 -5.75 -5.52
N PRO A 25 -1.74 -6.37 -6.30
CA PRO A 25 -1.34 -7.32 -7.33
C PRO A 25 -0.82 -6.62 -8.61
N TYR A 26 -0.97 -5.29 -8.71
CA TYR A 26 -0.66 -4.56 -9.93
C TYR A 26 0.85 -4.31 -10.09
N PRO A 27 1.38 -4.40 -11.33
CA PRO A 27 2.82 -4.30 -11.58
C PRO A 27 3.49 -3.04 -11.02
N ALA A 28 2.78 -1.91 -10.99
CA ALA A 28 3.34 -0.64 -10.53
C ALA A 28 3.84 -0.73 -9.08
N HIS A 29 3.15 -1.50 -8.23
CA HIS A 29 3.53 -1.72 -6.84
C HIS A 29 4.71 -2.69 -6.72
N ARG A 30 4.70 -3.83 -7.42
CA ARG A 30 5.85 -4.75 -7.43
C ARG A 30 7.14 -4.07 -7.88
N LEU A 31 7.03 -3.12 -8.83
CA LEU A 31 8.15 -2.33 -9.34
C LEU A 31 8.53 -1.14 -8.45
N GLY A 32 7.80 -0.86 -7.35
CA GLY A 32 8.06 0.28 -6.48
C GLY A 32 7.80 1.65 -7.12
N THR A 33 6.93 1.69 -8.13
CA THR A 33 6.65 2.88 -8.95
C THR A 33 5.30 3.55 -8.66
N ALA A 34 4.59 3.07 -7.64
CA ALA A 34 3.30 3.58 -7.20
C ALA A 34 3.21 3.63 -5.68
N VAL A 35 2.28 4.44 -5.19
CA VAL A 35 1.87 4.46 -3.78
C VAL A 35 0.35 4.61 -3.68
N ASP A 36 -0.27 3.76 -2.87
CA ASP A 36 -1.66 3.88 -2.46
C ASP A 36 -1.70 4.63 -1.13
N VAL A 37 -2.44 5.73 -1.04
CA VAL A 37 -2.60 6.49 0.20
C VAL A 37 -4.05 6.42 0.65
N TYR A 38 -4.22 5.97 1.88
CA TYR A 38 -5.50 5.83 2.55
C TYR A 38 -5.69 7.08 3.43
N PHE A 39 -6.45 8.04 2.92
CA PHE A 39 -6.73 9.28 3.63
C PHE A 39 -7.84 9.09 4.67
N PRO A 40 -7.86 9.87 5.76
CA PRO A 40 -8.98 9.83 6.71
C PRO A 40 -10.29 10.34 6.10
N ASP A 41 -10.21 11.35 5.23
CA ASP A 41 -11.36 12.05 4.66
C ASP A 41 -11.32 11.97 3.12
N GLU A 42 -10.68 12.94 2.46
CA GLU A 42 -10.56 13.00 1.01
C GLU A 42 -9.09 12.97 0.53
N ALA A 43 -8.89 12.64 -0.74
CA ALA A 43 -7.56 12.57 -1.32
C ALA A 43 -6.96 13.97 -1.47
N LEU A 44 -5.70 14.13 -1.05
CA LEU A 44 -4.99 15.41 -1.12
C LEU A 44 -3.81 15.36 -2.09
N PHE A 45 -3.47 16.50 -2.67
CA PHE A 45 -2.35 16.64 -3.57
C PHE A 45 -1.01 16.52 -2.83
N PRO A 46 -0.07 15.64 -3.25
CA PRO A 46 1.10 15.28 -2.44
C PRO A 46 2.38 16.07 -2.75
N PHE A 47 2.36 17.07 -3.65
CA PHE A 47 3.52 17.86 -4.06
C PHE A 47 3.32 19.36 -3.81
N GLU A 48 4.42 20.13 -3.81
CA GLU A 48 4.40 21.58 -3.53
C GLU A 48 3.53 22.36 -4.52
N GLU A 49 3.64 22.07 -5.81
CA GLU A 49 2.88 22.73 -6.88
C GLU A 49 2.51 21.76 -8.00
N GLY A 50 1.36 22.00 -8.62
CA GLY A 50 0.91 21.26 -9.78
C GLY A 50 -0.20 21.98 -10.55
N ARG A 51 -0.45 21.52 -11.77
CA ARG A 51 -1.58 22.01 -12.58
C ARG A 51 -2.35 20.85 -13.17
N VAL A 52 -3.66 20.80 -12.96
CA VAL A 52 -4.51 19.74 -13.48
C VAL A 52 -4.53 19.80 -15.01
N VAL A 53 -4.22 18.67 -15.65
CA VAL A 53 -4.15 18.52 -17.10
C VAL A 53 -5.42 17.88 -17.65
N ALA A 54 -5.97 16.89 -16.93
CA ALA A 54 -7.17 16.20 -17.36
C ALA A 54 -7.81 15.44 -16.21
N THR A 55 -9.13 15.32 -16.25
CA THR A 55 -9.90 14.37 -15.45
C THR A 55 -10.73 13.49 -16.39
N ARG A 56 -10.74 12.18 -16.17
CA ARG A 56 -11.41 11.21 -17.05
C ARG A 56 -12.10 10.14 -16.22
N ARG A 57 -13.19 9.61 -16.76
CA ARG A 57 -13.70 8.30 -16.34
C ARG A 57 -13.03 7.20 -17.15
N VAL A 58 -12.72 6.10 -16.49
CA VAL A 58 -12.10 4.92 -17.10
C VAL A 58 -12.93 3.69 -16.78
N ARG A 59 -12.93 2.71 -17.68
CA ARG A 59 -13.58 1.42 -17.42
C ARG A 59 -12.70 0.57 -16.53
N THR A 60 -13.32 -0.19 -15.65
CA THR A 60 -12.65 -1.08 -14.71
C THR A 60 -12.80 -2.55 -15.12
N PRO A 61 -11.94 -3.43 -14.58
CA PRO A 61 -12.24 -4.85 -14.50
C PRO A 61 -13.53 -5.09 -13.68
N GLY A 62 -14.13 -6.27 -13.85
CA GLY A 62 -15.35 -6.67 -13.14
C GLY A 62 -15.11 -7.49 -11.88
N TYR A 63 -14.01 -7.30 -11.14
CA TYR A 63 -13.72 -8.06 -9.91
C TYR A 63 -14.73 -7.79 -8.80
N VAL A 64 -15.23 -6.56 -8.76
CA VAL A 64 -16.38 -6.10 -7.96
C VAL A 64 -17.38 -5.43 -8.91
N PRO A 65 -18.67 -5.28 -8.55
CA PRO A 65 -19.72 -4.78 -9.47
C PRO A 65 -19.65 -3.26 -9.70
N VAL A 66 -18.45 -2.71 -9.87
CA VAL A 66 -18.15 -1.32 -10.23
C VAL A 66 -17.56 -1.33 -11.63
N ARG A 67 -18.14 -0.57 -12.57
CA ARG A 67 -17.79 -0.58 -14.00
C ARG A 67 -16.97 0.63 -14.46
N GLU A 68 -16.95 1.67 -13.64
CA GLU A 68 -16.26 2.92 -13.92
C GLU A 68 -15.42 3.35 -12.73
N ASP A 69 -14.34 4.06 -13.02
CA ASP A 69 -13.43 4.66 -12.07
C ASP A 69 -12.91 5.98 -12.64
N TYR A 70 -12.09 6.69 -11.89
CA TYR A 70 -11.62 8.03 -12.21
C TYR A 70 -10.11 8.05 -12.36
N LEU A 71 -9.66 8.84 -13.32
CA LEU A 71 -8.25 9.13 -13.58
C LEU A 71 -8.08 10.64 -13.67
N THR A 72 -7.17 11.17 -12.86
CA THR A 72 -6.76 12.58 -12.92
C THR A 72 -5.27 12.66 -13.24
N ILE A 73 -4.91 13.51 -14.20
CA ILE A 73 -3.51 13.84 -14.51
C ILE A 73 -3.23 15.25 -14.01
N VAL A 74 -2.18 15.40 -13.21
CA VAL A 74 -1.67 16.68 -12.74
C VAL A 74 -0.23 16.84 -13.24
N LYS A 75 0.07 17.93 -13.94
CA LYS A 75 1.45 18.27 -14.30
C LYS A 75 2.17 18.78 -13.06
N VAL A 76 3.34 18.19 -12.77
CA VAL A 76 4.23 18.55 -11.67
C VAL A 76 5.59 18.84 -12.30
N ASP A 77 5.91 20.11 -12.46
CA ASP A 77 7.09 20.57 -13.22
C ASP A 77 7.17 19.91 -14.62
N GLY A 78 8.25 19.17 -14.93
CA GLY A 78 8.43 18.45 -16.20
C GLY A 78 7.74 17.08 -16.27
N PHE A 79 7.04 16.66 -15.21
CA PHE A 79 6.44 15.33 -15.07
C PHE A 79 4.92 15.40 -14.90
N CYS A 80 4.28 14.23 -14.92
CA CYS A 80 2.85 14.11 -14.73
C CYS A 80 2.55 13.10 -13.62
N LEU A 81 1.81 13.54 -12.62
CA LEU A 81 1.22 12.70 -11.59
C LEU A 81 -0.10 12.14 -12.11
N LYS A 82 -0.19 10.82 -12.19
CA LYS A 82 -1.42 10.08 -12.41
C LYS A 82 -2.04 9.74 -11.06
N VAL A 83 -3.33 10.03 -10.92
CA VAL A 83 -4.14 9.73 -9.73
C VAL A 83 -5.31 8.84 -10.16
N LEU A 84 -5.50 7.71 -9.48
CA LEU A 84 -6.64 6.82 -9.67
C LEU A 84 -7.49 6.70 -8.39
N HIS A 85 -8.70 6.18 -8.54
CA HIS A 85 -9.61 5.85 -7.42
C HIS A 85 -10.13 7.06 -6.66
N VAL A 86 -10.10 8.24 -7.29
CA VAL A 86 -10.55 9.52 -6.72
C VAL A 86 -11.54 10.18 -7.66
N LYS A 87 -12.79 10.33 -7.23
CA LYS A 87 -13.76 11.16 -7.93
C LYS A 87 -13.32 12.62 -7.80
N PRO A 88 -12.92 13.27 -8.91
CA PRO A 88 -12.25 14.57 -8.83
C PRO A 88 -13.22 15.67 -8.43
N LYS A 89 -12.76 16.56 -7.54
CA LYS A 89 -13.37 17.88 -7.27
C LYS A 89 -12.68 19.00 -8.04
N VAL A 90 -11.50 18.71 -8.59
CA VAL A 90 -10.67 19.64 -9.36
C VAL A 90 -11.05 19.65 -10.84
N VAL A 91 -10.75 20.75 -11.53
CA VAL A 91 -11.01 20.94 -12.96
C VAL A 91 -9.74 21.16 -13.77
N GLU A 92 -9.80 20.92 -15.08
CA GLU A 92 -8.66 21.15 -15.98
C GLU A 92 -8.18 22.60 -15.91
N GLY A 93 -6.86 22.78 -15.83
CA GLY A 93 -6.22 24.09 -15.71
C GLY A 93 -6.12 24.63 -14.28
N GLU A 94 -6.74 23.97 -13.30
CA GLU A 94 -6.64 24.34 -11.89
C GLU A 94 -5.21 24.20 -11.37
N HIS A 95 -4.77 25.19 -10.59
CA HIS A 95 -3.49 25.16 -9.90
C HIS A 95 -3.67 24.54 -8.51
N LEU A 96 -2.76 23.63 -8.15
CA LEU A 96 -2.78 22.92 -6.89
C LEU A 96 -1.48 23.18 -6.13
N THR A 97 -1.59 23.24 -4.81
CA THR A 97 -0.51 23.30 -3.85
C THR A 97 -0.60 22.14 -2.86
N LEU A 98 0.49 21.88 -2.13
CA LEU A 98 0.57 20.77 -1.20
C LEU A 98 -0.61 20.75 -0.22
N GLY A 99 -1.36 19.64 -0.22
CA GLY A 99 -2.49 19.44 0.66
C GLY A 99 -3.84 19.90 0.11
N ASP A 100 -3.88 20.49 -1.10
CA ASP A 100 -5.15 20.84 -1.74
C ASP A 100 -5.99 19.58 -2.03
N PRO A 101 -7.31 19.64 -1.87
CA PRO A 101 -8.20 18.51 -2.07
C PRO A 101 -8.30 18.14 -3.55
N LEU A 102 -8.03 16.87 -3.87
CA LEU A 102 -8.22 16.30 -5.20
C LEU A 102 -9.65 15.77 -5.39
N GLY A 103 -10.25 15.26 -4.32
CA GLY A 103 -11.62 14.75 -4.30
C GLY A 103 -11.80 13.47 -3.49
N GLU A 104 -12.97 12.85 -3.63
CA GLU A 104 -13.41 11.73 -2.79
C GLU A 104 -12.85 10.40 -3.28
N MET A 105 -12.26 9.59 -2.38
CA MET A 105 -11.85 8.24 -2.72
C MET A 105 -13.08 7.34 -2.95
N VAL A 106 -13.07 6.57 -4.03
CA VAL A 106 -14.19 5.71 -4.43
C VAL A 106 -13.81 4.23 -4.37
N VAL A 107 -14.82 3.37 -4.28
CA VAL A 107 -14.62 1.94 -4.54
C VAL A 107 -14.42 1.75 -6.04
N SER A 108 -13.38 1.00 -6.40
CA SER A 108 -13.00 0.77 -7.80
C SER A 108 -13.20 -0.69 -8.21
N GLY A 109 -13.56 -0.93 -9.48
CA GLY A 109 -13.55 -2.28 -10.07
C GLY A 109 -12.16 -2.92 -10.18
N PHE A 110 -11.09 -2.15 -9.97
CA PHE A 110 -9.72 -2.67 -9.84
C PHE A 110 -9.44 -3.31 -8.46
N PHE A 111 -10.32 -3.11 -7.48
CA PHE A 111 -10.12 -3.59 -6.12
C PHE A 111 -10.39 -5.09 -5.97
N SER A 112 -9.71 -5.68 -5.00
CA SER A 112 -10.11 -6.98 -4.45
C SER A 112 -11.20 -6.75 -3.39
N PRO A 113 -12.00 -7.78 -3.02
CA PRO A 113 -13.03 -7.64 -1.99
C PRO A 113 -12.51 -7.14 -0.62
N TRP A 114 -11.21 -7.31 -0.35
CA TRP A 114 -10.54 -6.86 0.88
C TRP A 114 -9.76 -5.56 0.75
N SER A 115 -9.90 -4.83 -0.37
CA SER A 115 -9.25 -3.53 -0.56
C SER A 115 -10.07 -2.41 0.08
N ASP A 116 -9.41 -1.52 0.82
CA ASP A 116 -10.03 -0.28 1.29
C ASP A 116 -9.93 0.82 0.23
N ARG A 117 -10.79 1.83 0.37
CA ARG A 117 -10.72 3.05 -0.44
C ARG A 117 -9.39 3.78 -0.19
N HIS A 118 -8.72 4.11 -1.27
CA HIS A 118 -7.45 4.84 -1.27
C HIS A 118 -7.35 5.67 -2.55
N ALA A 119 -6.42 6.61 -2.58
CA ALA A 119 -5.97 7.24 -3.81
C ALA A 119 -4.65 6.60 -4.24
N HIS A 120 -4.58 6.21 -5.50
CA HIS A 120 -3.39 5.60 -6.08
C HIS A 120 -2.61 6.63 -6.89
N PHE A 121 -1.30 6.74 -6.64
CA PHE A 121 -0.43 7.76 -7.23
C PHE A 121 0.75 7.15 -7.98
N GLU A 122 1.02 7.68 -9.17
CA GLU A 122 2.21 7.38 -9.97
C GLU A 122 2.78 8.67 -10.57
N LEU A 123 4.07 8.99 -10.32
CA LEU A 123 4.76 10.05 -11.06
C LEU A 123 5.37 9.46 -12.35
N ARG A 124 5.12 10.09 -13.49
CA ARG A 124 5.40 9.53 -14.82
C ARG A 124 5.90 10.61 -15.80
N PRO A 125 6.58 10.22 -16.90
CA PRO A 125 6.74 11.11 -18.04
C PRO A 125 5.38 11.54 -18.60
N CYS A 126 5.22 12.83 -18.96
CA CYS A 126 3.91 13.32 -19.42
C CYS A 126 3.42 12.70 -20.74
N HIS A 127 4.33 12.29 -21.63
CA HIS A 127 3.95 11.59 -22.87
C HIS A 127 3.38 10.17 -22.60
N ASP A 128 3.52 9.67 -21.37
CA ASP A 128 3.15 8.33 -20.94
C ASP A 128 2.15 8.37 -19.74
N ALA A 129 1.47 9.50 -19.54
CA ALA A 129 0.68 9.78 -18.34
C ALA A 129 -0.52 8.82 -18.15
N TYR A 130 -1.05 8.23 -19.22
CA TYR A 130 -2.27 7.39 -19.20
C TYR A 130 -1.99 5.88 -19.20
N ARG A 131 -0.72 5.47 -19.23
CA ARG A 131 -0.35 4.07 -19.41
C ARG A 131 -0.29 3.33 -18.07
N ALA A 132 -0.41 2.01 -18.13
CA ALA A 132 -0.46 1.16 -16.94
C ALA A 132 0.92 0.87 -16.30
N ARG A 133 2.02 1.07 -17.04
CA ARG A 133 3.41 0.79 -16.62
C ARG A 133 4.34 1.83 -17.18
N GLY A 134 5.46 2.16 -16.51
CA GLY A 134 6.41 3.19 -16.95
C GLY A 134 6.58 4.37 -15.98
N ALA A 135 5.98 4.28 -14.79
CA ALA A 135 6.16 5.26 -13.73
C ALA A 135 7.58 5.20 -13.14
N PHE A 136 7.99 6.26 -12.46
CA PHE A 136 9.31 6.36 -11.85
C PHE A 136 9.38 5.59 -10.53
N LEU A 137 10.52 4.95 -10.29
CA LEU A 137 10.81 4.30 -9.01
C LEU A 137 10.77 5.34 -7.89
N MET A 138 10.00 5.04 -6.84
CA MET A 138 9.93 5.83 -5.62
C MET A 138 10.95 5.34 -4.62
N SER A 139 11.57 6.24 -3.87
CA SER A 139 12.48 5.92 -2.76
C SER A 139 11.77 6.17 -1.43
N PRO A 140 11.32 5.11 -0.72
CA PRO A 140 10.64 5.24 0.56
C PRO A 140 11.55 5.88 1.62
N ILE A 141 10.95 6.63 2.55
CA ILE A 141 11.62 7.10 3.76
C ILE A 141 11.25 6.17 4.91
N LEU A 142 12.26 5.58 5.55
CA LEU A 142 12.05 4.69 6.68
C LEU A 142 11.87 5.52 7.95
N LEU A 143 10.64 5.48 8.47
CA LEU A 143 10.21 6.23 9.65
C LEU A 143 9.76 5.23 10.74
N GLU A 144 10.04 5.54 12.01
CA GLU A 144 9.62 4.72 13.16
C GLU A 144 8.21 5.12 13.66
N LEU A 145 7.18 4.70 12.92
CA LEU A 145 5.83 5.24 13.05
C LEU A 145 4.89 4.38 13.89
N VAL A 146 5.00 3.06 13.80
CA VAL A 146 4.09 2.13 14.46
C VAL A 146 4.84 1.10 15.31
N PRO A 147 4.26 0.61 16.41
CA PRO A 147 4.85 -0.48 17.16
C PRO A 147 4.96 -1.74 16.28
N SER A 148 6.10 -2.42 16.34
CA SER A 148 6.27 -3.69 15.63
C SER A 148 5.78 -4.87 16.48
N LEU A 149 5.21 -5.88 15.84
CA LEU A 149 4.81 -7.14 16.47
C LEU A 149 6.02 -7.85 17.08
N ARG A 150 5.88 -8.34 18.31
CA ARG A 150 6.82 -9.24 18.97
C ARG A 150 6.16 -10.58 19.23
N GLY A 151 6.60 -11.62 18.54
CA GLY A 151 5.97 -12.94 18.55
C GLY A 151 5.01 -13.09 17.36
N ASP A 152 3.90 -13.75 17.57
CA ASP A 152 2.96 -14.18 16.51
C ASP A 152 1.49 -14.01 16.89
N GLU A 153 1.21 -13.29 17.98
CA GLU A 153 -0.14 -13.16 18.55
C GLU A 153 -0.74 -11.78 18.27
N LEU A 154 -1.97 -11.78 17.78
CA LEU A 154 -2.79 -10.61 17.47
C LEU A 154 -4.13 -10.68 18.20
N GLU A 155 -4.81 -9.55 18.33
CA GLU A 155 -6.18 -9.43 18.80
C GLU A 155 -7.01 -8.77 17.72
N VAL A 156 -8.12 -9.39 17.31
CA VAL A 156 -9.05 -8.83 16.33
C VAL A 156 -9.78 -7.65 16.95
N VAL A 157 -9.77 -6.50 16.28
CA VAL A 157 -10.33 -5.25 16.80
C VAL A 157 -11.53 -4.73 16.03
N GLU A 158 -11.66 -5.11 14.76
CA GLU A 158 -12.76 -4.67 13.90
C GLU A 158 -12.93 -5.68 12.76
N CYS A 159 -14.16 -6.07 12.46
CA CYS A 159 -14.44 -6.94 11.33
C CYS A 159 -15.33 -6.28 10.28
N THR A 160 -14.98 -6.52 9.01
CA THR A 160 -15.81 -6.21 7.84
C THR A 160 -16.38 -7.50 7.25
N GLU A 161 -17.14 -7.40 6.17
CA GLU A 161 -17.64 -8.57 5.44
C GLU A 161 -16.52 -9.47 4.87
N ASN A 162 -15.38 -8.87 4.50
CA ASN A 162 -14.34 -9.54 3.69
C ASN A 162 -13.01 -9.78 4.43
N TYR A 163 -12.78 -9.10 5.55
CA TYR A 163 -11.54 -9.17 6.32
C TYR A 163 -11.77 -8.59 7.73
N CYS A 164 -10.84 -8.86 8.66
CA CYS A 164 -10.81 -8.18 9.96
C CYS A 164 -9.47 -7.46 10.19
N TRP A 165 -9.50 -6.34 10.91
CA TRP A 165 -8.31 -5.71 11.47
C TRP A 165 -7.93 -6.35 12.78
N ALA A 166 -6.63 -6.55 12.98
CA ALA A 166 -6.09 -7.09 14.23
C ALA A 166 -4.85 -6.32 14.68
N ARG A 167 -4.74 -6.04 15.97
CA ARG A 167 -3.57 -5.37 16.56
C ARG A 167 -2.62 -6.39 17.17
N PRO A 168 -1.30 -6.13 17.20
CA PRO A 168 -0.35 -6.91 17.98
C PRO A 168 -0.74 -6.99 19.47
N LEU A 169 -0.79 -8.20 20.04
CA LEU A 169 -0.95 -8.39 21.50
C LEU A 169 0.34 -8.05 22.26
N LYS A 170 1.49 -8.28 21.62
CA LYS A 170 2.82 -7.95 22.15
C LYS A 170 3.54 -7.13 21.10
N THR A 171 4.07 -5.98 21.51
CA THR A 171 4.85 -5.10 20.63
C THR A 171 6.30 -4.98 21.11
N GLY A 172 7.21 -4.68 20.20
CA GLY A 172 8.59 -4.34 20.49
C GLY A 172 9.12 -3.33 19.47
N GLY A 173 9.86 -2.32 19.94
CA GLY A 173 10.39 -1.26 19.09
C GLY A 173 9.32 -0.52 18.30
N ARG A 174 9.76 0.23 17.29
CA ARG A 174 8.90 0.95 16.34
C ARG A 174 9.50 0.82 14.95
N SER A 175 8.67 0.75 13.92
CA SER A 175 9.13 0.69 12.53
C SER A 175 8.11 1.32 11.59
N LEU A 176 8.35 1.23 10.27
CA LEU A 176 7.44 1.76 9.25
C LEU A 176 6.12 0.97 9.20
N THR A 177 6.17 -0.33 9.48
CA THR A 177 5.04 -1.28 9.45
C THR A 177 5.03 -2.12 10.74
N PRO A 178 3.92 -2.80 11.08
CA PRO A 178 3.88 -3.61 12.30
C PRO A 178 4.53 -4.99 12.14
N LEU A 179 4.98 -5.37 10.95
CA LEU A 179 5.70 -6.63 10.69
C LEU A 179 7.14 -6.34 10.31
N THR A 180 8.10 -7.01 10.95
CA THR A 180 9.52 -6.83 10.66
C THR A 180 10.23 -8.19 10.53
N SER A 181 11.28 -8.24 9.71
CA SER A 181 12.25 -9.34 9.66
C SER A 181 13.61 -8.78 10.03
N GLU A 182 14.23 -9.29 11.10
CA GLU A 182 15.54 -8.80 11.61
C GLU A 182 15.59 -7.27 11.80
N GLY A 183 14.48 -6.66 12.23
CA GLY A 183 14.36 -5.20 12.41
C GLY A 183 14.03 -4.40 11.14
N PHE A 184 14.03 -5.02 9.96
CA PHE A 184 13.62 -4.37 8.72
C PHE A 184 12.11 -4.48 8.51
N PRO A 185 11.40 -3.37 8.18
CA PRO A 185 9.96 -3.40 7.94
C PRO A 185 9.58 -4.30 6.76
N ILE A 186 8.44 -4.97 6.89
CA ILE A 186 7.83 -5.81 5.87
C ILE A 186 6.48 -5.21 5.47
N GLU A 187 6.22 -5.16 4.17
CA GLU A 187 4.93 -4.77 3.60
C GLU A 187 4.45 -5.79 2.56
N GLY A 188 3.13 -5.90 2.42
CA GLY A 188 2.51 -6.62 1.32
C GLY A 188 1.18 -7.26 1.69
N GLY A 189 0.53 -7.82 0.67
CA GLY A 189 -0.59 -8.73 0.80
C GLY A 189 -0.08 -10.17 0.78
N LEU A 190 0.32 -10.67 1.96
CA LEU A 190 1.08 -11.89 2.14
C LEU A 190 0.17 -13.08 2.46
N PRO A 191 0.08 -14.14 1.63
CA PRO A 191 0.73 -14.39 0.35
C PRO A 191 -0.20 -14.09 -0.84
N HIS A 192 -1.38 -13.50 -0.63
CA HIS A 192 -2.43 -13.41 -1.65
C HIS A 192 -2.09 -12.54 -2.87
N TYR A 193 -1.06 -11.70 -2.81
CA TYR A 193 -0.47 -11.01 -3.97
C TYR A 193 0.83 -11.64 -4.48
N ARG A 194 1.24 -12.78 -3.91
CA ARG A 194 2.36 -13.65 -4.32
C ARG A 194 3.76 -13.07 -4.13
N TYR A 195 3.88 -11.87 -3.60
CA TYR A 195 5.15 -11.26 -3.22
C TYR A 195 5.00 -10.42 -1.95
N GLY A 196 6.13 -10.11 -1.34
CA GLY A 196 6.24 -9.10 -0.29
C GLY A 196 7.48 -8.22 -0.50
N ALA A 197 7.54 -7.14 0.26
CA ALA A 197 8.66 -6.20 0.24
C ALA A 197 9.29 -6.11 1.63
N LEU A 198 10.61 -6.17 1.66
CA LEU A 198 11.44 -5.85 2.82
C LEU A 198 12.14 -4.52 2.55
N PHE A 199 11.93 -3.54 3.43
CA PHE A 199 12.55 -2.22 3.32
C PHE A 199 14.01 -2.25 3.81
N GLY A 200 14.88 -2.80 2.97
CA GLY A 200 16.30 -3.05 3.22
C GLY A 200 16.88 -3.99 2.17
N GLU A 201 18.21 -4.09 2.13
CA GLU A 201 18.94 -4.94 1.20
C GLU A 201 19.39 -6.23 1.91
N LYS A 202 18.64 -7.31 1.70
CA LYS A 202 18.89 -8.61 2.35
C LYS A 202 18.87 -9.74 1.32
N GLU A 203 19.46 -10.87 1.70
CA GLU A 203 19.47 -12.09 0.87
C GLU A 203 18.25 -12.98 1.14
N GLY A 204 17.69 -12.87 2.35
CA GLY A 204 16.53 -13.61 2.78
C GLY A 204 15.66 -12.81 3.75
N VAL A 205 14.47 -13.36 3.99
CA VAL A 205 13.47 -12.83 4.91
C VAL A 205 13.06 -13.96 5.84
N GLU A 206 12.92 -13.68 7.14
CA GLU A 206 12.40 -14.63 8.10
C GLU A 206 11.05 -14.12 8.63
N LEU A 207 9.99 -14.91 8.40
CA LEU A 207 8.64 -14.60 8.87
C LEU A 207 8.13 -15.77 9.73
N PHE A 208 7.98 -15.54 11.03
CA PHE A 208 7.46 -16.55 11.96
C PHE A 208 8.21 -17.90 11.88
N GLY A 209 9.54 -17.87 11.78
CA GLY A 209 10.41 -19.04 11.64
C GLY A 209 10.48 -19.62 10.22
N LEU A 210 9.77 -19.04 9.24
CA LEU A 210 9.87 -19.41 7.84
C LEU A 210 10.90 -18.53 7.11
N GLY A 211 12.00 -19.13 6.68
CA GLY A 211 12.98 -18.50 5.79
C GLY A 211 12.52 -18.46 4.33
N LEU A 212 12.58 -17.29 3.72
CA LEU A 212 12.22 -16.99 2.33
C LEU A 212 13.41 -16.34 1.62
N SER A 213 13.60 -16.66 0.34
CA SER A 213 14.63 -16.05 -0.50
C SER A 213 14.15 -14.73 -1.11
N VAL A 214 15.03 -13.73 -1.16
CA VAL A 214 14.80 -12.52 -1.94
C VAL A 214 15.01 -12.83 -3.43
N GLY A 215 14.03 -12.47 -4.26
CA GLY A 215 14.08 -12.70 -5.70
C GLY A 215 14.61 -11.50 -6.50
N GLU A 216 14.40 -10.28 -6.00
CA GLU A 216 14.79 -9.05 -6.69
C GLU A 216 15.17 -7.96 -5.68
N ARG A 217 16.23 -7.19 -5.95
CA ARG A 217 16.61 -6.01 -5.17
C ARG A 217 16.46 -4.77 -6.04
N LEU A 218 15.59 -3.86 -5.59
CA LEU A 218 15.34 -2.60 -6.27
C LEU A 218 16.40 -1.57 -5.85
N SER A 219 16.80 -0.69 -6.76
CA SER A 219 17.80 0.35 -6.51
C SER A 219 17.35 1.44 -5.51
N ASN A 220 16.13 1.35 -5.00
CA ASN A 220 15.59 2.21 -3.94
C ASN A 220 15.80 1.63 -2.52
N GLY A 221 16.58 0.55 -2.38
CA GLY A 221 16.86 -0.08 -1.09
C GLY A 221 15.75 -1.01 -0.59
N VAL A 222 14.89 -1.51 -1.49
CA VAL A 222 13.82 -2.47 -1.16
C VAL A 222 14.10 -3.81 -1.83
N SER A 223 13.97 -4.87 -1.05
CA SER A 223 14.10 -6.26 -1.51
C SER A 223 12.71 -6.89 -1.67
N ILE A 224 12.44 -7.46 -2.84
CA ILE A 224 11.20 -8.17 -3.18
C ILE A 224 11.44 -9.67 -3.02
N PHE A 225 10.59 -10.32 -2.24
CA PHE A 225 10.61 -11.77 -2.03
C PHE A 225 9.31 -12.40 -2.53
N ASP A 226 9.41 -13.65 -3.00
CA ASP A 226 8.23 -14.41 -3.40
C ASP A 226 7.49 -14.92 -2.16
N ALA A 227 6.22 -14.57 -2.05
CA ALA A 227 5.38 -14.99 -0.94
C ALA A 227 4.73 -16.35 -1.26
N ASN A 228 5.57 -17.39 -1.38
CA ASN A 228 5.13 -18.75 -1.65
C ASN A 228 5.01 -19.57 -0.36
N PHE A 229 3.96 -19.31 0.41
CA PHE A 229 3.64 -19.98 1.67
C PHE A 229 2.14 -19.90 1.94
N ARG A 230 1.66 -20.61 2.97
CA ARG A 230 0.30 -20.51 3.49
C ARG A 230 0.31 -19.83 4.85
N VAL A 231 -0.78 -19.16 5.18
CA VAL A 231 -0.96 -18.49 6.47
C VAL A 231 -2.04 -19.21 7.24
N LEU A 232 -1.68 -19.66 8.45
CA LEU A 232 -2.61 -20.23 9.40
C LEU A 232 -2.88 -19.21 10.50
N ALA A 233 -4.15 -19.04 10.84
CA ALA A 233 -4.64 -18.31 11.99
C ALA A 233 -5.32 -19.31 12.93
N ASN A 234 -4.79 -19.49 14.15
CA ASN A 234 -5.28 -20.51 15.09
C ASN A 234 -5.34 -21.92 14.46
N GLY A 235 -4.35 -22.25 13.62
CA GLY A 235 -4.26 -23.53 12.91
C GLY A 235 -5.17 -23.68 11.69
N LYS A 236 -6.02 -22.70 11.38
CA LYS A 236 -6.89 -22.70 10.18
C LYS A 236 -6.30 -21.82 9.09
N GLU A 237 -6.30 -22.32 7.87
CA GLU A 237 -5.81 -21.55 6.73
C GLU A 237 -6.70 -20.35 6.43
N ILE A 238 -6.06 -19.19 6.26
CA ILE A 238 -6.69 -17.96 5.78
C ILE A 238 -6.03 -17.52 4.48
N ARG A 239 -6.68 -16.61 3.76
CA ARG A 239 -6.17 -16.13 2.47
C ARG A 239 -4.86 -15.37 2.61
N GLY A 240 -4.63 -14.74 3.77
CA GLY A 240 -3.37 -14.10 4.11
C GLY A 240 -3.54 -12.90 5.04
N VAL A 241 -2.45 -12.15 5.19
CA VAL A 241 -2.38 -10.91 5.93
C VAL A 241 -2.01 -9.73 5.03
N GLY A 242 -2.59 -8.56 5.27
CA GLY A 242 -2.17 -7.30 4.67
C GLY A 242 -1.46 -6.45 5.72
N VAL A 243 -0.28 -5.94 5.36
CA VAL A 243 0.52 -5.05 6.21
C VAL A 243 0.78 -3.74 5.45
N TYR A 244 0.74 -2.60 6.14
CA TYR A 244 0.74 -1.26 5.55
C TYR A 244 1.69 -0.33 6.31
N CYS A 245 2.20 0.70 5.62
CA CYS A 245 3.01 1.75 6.23
C CYS A 245 2.15 2.68 7.10
N ASN A 246 2.65 3.02 8.29
CA ASN A 246 1.97 3.88 9.28
C ASN A 246 0.60 3.38 9.76
N ASN A 247 0.33 2.08 9.66
CA ASN A 247 -0.84 1.47 10.29
C ASN A 247 -0.40 0.38 11.27
N PRO A 248 -0.74 0.48 12.57
CA PRO A 248 -0.32 -0.51 13.56
C PRO A 248 -1.05 -1.85 13.44
N LEU A 249 -2.02 -1.98 12.55
CA LEU A 249 -2.87 -3.16 12.43
C LEU A 249 -2.44 -4.07 11.27
N PHE A 250 -2.71 -5.36 11.45
CA PHE A 250 -2.71 -6.37 10.41
C PHE A 250 -4.11 -6.50 9.84
N LYS A 251 -4.23 -6.56 8.52
CA LYS A 251 -5.46 -7.01 7.84
C LYS A 251 -5.46 -8.53 7.78
N LEU A 252 -6.38 -9.20 8.43
CA LEU A 252 -6.58 -10.64 8.32
C LEU A 252 -7.65 -10.92 7.26
N VAL A 253 -7.26 -11.51 6.12
CA VAL A 253 -8.20 -11.88 5.06
C VAL A 253 -8.78 -13.26 5.37
N GLY A 254 -9.76 -13.27 6.26
CA GLY A 254 -10.44 -14.44 6.80
C GLY A 254 -11.66 -14.01 7.63
N ARG A 255 -12.29 -14.96 8.32
CA ARG A 255 -13.44 -14.70 9.21
C ARG A 255 -13.04 -14.95 10.66
N PHE A 256 -13.33 -13.98 11.51
CA PHE A 256 -12.98 -13.95 12.92
C PHE A 256 -14.09 -13.23 13.69
N GLU A 257 -14.01 -13.28 15.02
CA GLU A 257 -14.84 -12.48 15.92
C GLU A 257 -14.04 -11.32 16.52
N GLU A 258 -14.66 -10.17 16.74
CA GLU A 258 -14.01 -9.06 17.45
C GLU A 258 -13.66 -9.48 18.88
N GLY A 259 -12.44 -9.15 19.30
CA GLY A 259 -11.84 -9.61 20.56
C GLY A 259 -11.17 -11.00 20.48
N GLU A 260 -11.26 -11.70 19.35
CA GLU A 260 -10.58 -12.99 19.18
C GLU A 260 -9.05 -12.83 19.22
N ALA A 261 -8.38 -13.65 20.03
CA ALA A 261 -6.93 -13.78 19.99
C ALA A 261 -6.51 -14.71 18.85
N VAL A 262 -5.65 -14.23 17.97
CA VAL A 262 -5.19 -14.94 16.77
C VAL A 262 -3.70 -15.18 16.85
N LYS A 263 -3.29 -16.45 16.81
CA LYS A 263 -1.90 -16.85 16.61
C LYS A 263 -1.63 -17.13 15.13
N LEU A 264 -0.69 -16.40 14.55
CA LEU A 264 -0.25 -16.59 13.17
C LEU A 264 0.83 -17.67 13.05
N THR A 265 0.79 -18.44 11.97
CA THR A 265 1.87 -19.36 11.60
C THR A 265 2.00 -19.40 10.09
N PHE A 266 3.22 -19.26 9.58
CA PHE A 266 3.49 -19.33 8.14
C PHE A 266 4.12 -20.67 7.82
N VAL A 267 3.54 -21.42 6.89
CA VAL A 267 3.98 -22.77 6.54
C VAL A 267 4.27 -22.86 5.05
N ARG A 268 5.18 -23.75 4.65
CA ARG A 268 5.40 -24.02 3.22
C ARG A 268 4.10 -24.50 2.56
N PRO A 269 3.93 -24.27 1.24
CA PRO A 269 2.77 -24.73 0.49
C PRO A 269 2.46 -26.21 0.75
#